data_AF-A0A3Q9NHW0-F1
#
_entry.id   AF-A0A3Q9NHW0-F1
#
_cell.length_a   1.000
_cell.length_b   1.000
_cell.length_c   1.000
_cell.angle_alpha   90.00
_cell.angle_beta   90.00
_cell.angle_gamma   90.00
#
_symmetry.space_group_name_H-M   'P 1'
#
loop_
_entity.id
_entity.type
_entity.pdbx_description
1 polymer ?
#
loop_
_entity_poly.entity_id
_entity_poly.type
_entity_poly.pdbx_seq_one_letter_code
_entity_poly.pdbx_strand_id
1 'polypeptide(L)'
;MYVFKTLLITALSGLMPMLAIATGSLDPLETSSYVSHRLNSSVMLTIARAGDELFMAGERGIVMRSSGDGQWSQDQVPVSTSITRIKPVSNGLLALGHSGTVLLLADASQSQWRILINGEDIPDIYQQYIDQAELSDPEKLMLEREVASHTQQGPDKPLFDAIEVAPGRVHVFGAYGLALEMTFSGRTYTSSLLRIDLKRTNTCTFTVRHTMETRSMWWESRVLYTVPTMPASAMSGRKARIQALSSV
;
A
#
# COMPACT_ATOMS: atom_id res chain seq x y z
N MET A 1 -51.85 27.52 -68.36
CA MET A 1 -52.63 27.71 -67.13
C MET A 1 -51.79 27.17 -65.97
N TYR A 2 -51.48 28.01 -64.98
CA TYR A 2 -50.76 27.76 -63.71
C TYR A 2 -49.27 27.32 -63.78
N VAL A 3 -48.27 28.21 -63.67
CA VAL A 3 -47.82 29.09 -62.56
C VAL A 3 -46.68 28.46 -61.75
N PHE A 4 -45.53 29.12 -61.82
CA PHE A 4 -44.34 29.00 -60.97
C PHE A 4 -44.66 28.83 -59.49
N LYS A 5 -43.99 27.89 -58.82
CA LYS A 5 -43.79 27.97 -57.36
C LYS A 5 -42.42 27.40 -56.97
N THR A 6 -41.49 28.34 -56.85
CA THR A 6 -40.20 28.21 -56.17
C THR A 6 -40.43 27.73 -54.72
N LEU A 7 -39.76 26.66 -54.30
CA LEU A 7 -39.75 26.22 -52.91
C LEU A 7 -38.33 26.35 -52.37
N LEU A 8 -38.14 27.41 -51.58
CA LEU A 8 -36.93 27.75 -50.85
C LEU A 8 -36.79 26.76 -49.68
N ILE A 9 -35.77 25.91 -49.69
CA ILE A 9 -35.44 25.04 -48.57
C ILE A 9 -34.58 25.85 -47.59
N THR A 10 -35.19 26.40 -46.55
CA THR A 10 -34.47 26.97 -45.41
C THR A 10 -34.00 25.84 -44.50
N ALA A 11 -32.71 25.51 -44.59
CA ALA A 11 -32.04 24.59 -43.66
C ALA A 11 -31.91 25.26 -42.28
N LEU A 12 -32.78 24.87 -41.35
CA LEU A 12 -32.70 25.28 -39.94
C LEU A 12 -31.82 24.27 -39.20
N SER A 13 -30.51 24.53 -39.15
CA SER A 13 -29.54 23.78 -38.38
C SER A 13 -29.77 24.01 -36.88
N GLY A 14 -30.50 23.09 -36.24
CA GLY A 14 -30.63 23.06 -34.79
C GLY A 14 -29.27 22.79 -34.14
N LEU A 15 -28.78 23.75 -33.36
CA LEU A 15 -27.71 23.49 -32.38
C LEU A 15 -28.24 22.46 -31.38
N MET A 16 -27.82 21.21 -31.52
CA MET A 16 -28.00 20.20 -30.49
C MET A 16 -27.00 20.52 -29.37
N PRO A 17 -27.43 20.86 -28.14
CA PRO A 17 -26.49 21.02 -27.04
C PRO A 17 -25.89 19.66 -26.75
N MET A 18 -24.59 19.52 -27.05
CA MET A 18 -23.79 18.37 -26.67
C MET A 18 -23.72 18.35 -25.14
N LEU A 19 -24.53 17.49 -24.51
CA LEU A 19 -24.32 17.13 -23.11
C LEU A 19 -22.99 16.37 -23.04
N ALA A 20 -21.94 17.07 -22.62
CA ALA A 20 -20.71 16.42 -22.20
C ALA A 20 -21.04 15.63 -20.92
N ILE A 21 -21.26 14.32 -21.06
CA ILE A 21 -21.21 13.42 -19.91
C ILE A 21 -19.73 13.43 -19.49
N ALA A 22 -19.43 14.08 -18.36
CA ALA A 22 -18.14 13.92 -17.73
C ALA A 22 -17.98 12.43 -17.38
N THR A 23 -17.19 11.72 -18.17
CA THR A 23 -16.71 10.38 -17.82
C THR A 23 -15.73 10.57 -16.67
N GLY A 24 -16.24 10.71 -15.45
CA GLY A 24 -15.40 10.70 -14.26
C GLY A 24 -14.65 9.37 -14.24
N SER A 25 -13.33 9.41 -14.38
CA SER A 25 -12.51 8.26 -14.04
C SER A 25 -12.79 7.95 -12.58
N LEU A 26 -13.27 6.75 -12.30
CA LEU A 26 -13.46 6.31 -10.92
C LEU A 26 -12.09 6.28 -10.23
N ASP A 27 -12.03 6.77 -9.00
CA ASP A 27 -10.80 6.77 -8.21
C ASP A 27 -10.41 5.32 -7.89
N PRO A 28 -9.20 4.86 -8.26
CA PRO A 28 -8.75 3.51 -7.95
C PRO A 28 -8.73 3.16 -6.45
N LEU A 29 -8.63 4.15 -5.57
CA LEU A 29 -8.61 3.99 -4.12
C LEU A 29 -10.00 3.74 -3.53
N GLU A 30 -11.05 4.17 -4.23
CA GLU A 30 -12.45 4.00 -3.85
C GLU A 30 -13.17 2.95 -4.72
N THR A 31 -12.46 2.37 -5.69
CA THR A 31 -13.00 1.39 -6.63
C THR A 31 -12.52 0.00 -6.26
N SER A 32 -13.45 -0.93 -6.01
CA SER A 32 -13.10 -2.32 -5.73
C SER A 32 -12.43 -3.02 -6.92
N SER A 33 -11.58 -4.01 -6.63
CA SER A 33 -10.83 -4.78 -7.62
C SER A 33 -11.72 -5.38 -8.71
N TYR A 34 -11.23 -5.39 -9.95
CA TYR A 34 -11.92 -6.03 -11.06
C TYR A 34 -11.92 -7.56 -10.93
N VAL A 35 -13.06 -8.20 -11.15
CA VAL A 35 -13.17 -9.67 -11.20
C VAL A 35 -12.67 -10.18 -12.55
N SER A 36 -11.49 -10.79 -12.56
CA SER A 36 -10.87 -11.27 -13.79
C SER A 36 -11.46 -12.61 -14.22
N HIS A 37 -11.94 -12.67 -15.47
CA HIS A 37 -12.38 -13.92 -16.10
C HIS A 37 -11.19 -14.77 -16.61
N ARG A 38 -9.96 -14.25 -16.49
CA ARG A 38 -8.73 -14.91 -16.94
C ARG A 38 -7.63 -14.75 -15.89
N LEU A 39 -7.86 -15.35 -14.71
CA LEU A 39 -6.92 -15.31 -13.58
C LEU A 39 -5.49 -15.72 -13.98
N ASN A 40 -5.36 -16.73 -14.85
CA ASN A 40 -4.07 -17.24 -15.34
C ASN A 40 -3.29 -16.28 -16.25
N SER A 41 -3.87 -15.15 -16.65
CA SER A 41 -3.22 -14.14 -17.50
C SER A 41 -2.99 -12.80 -16.79
N SER A 42 -3.34 -12.71 -15.51
CA SER A 42 -3.15 -11.50 -14.72
C SER A 42 -1.67 -11.35 -14.30
N VAL A 43 -1.17 -10.12 -14.29
CA VAL A 43 0.18 -9.80 -13.82
C VAL A 43 0.21 -9.90 -12.30
N MET A 44 0.98 -10.85 -11.77
CA MET A 44 1.17 -11.06 -10.33
C MET A 44 2.54 -10.54 -9.87
N LEU A 45 2.55 -9.77 -8.78
CA LEU A 45 3.72 -9.07 -8.24
C LEU A 45 4.22 -9.70 -6.93
N THR A 46 3.37 -10.48 -6.26
CA THR A 46 3.68 -11.03 -4.94
C THR A 46 2.99 -12.36 -4.71
N ILE A 47 3.62 -13.19 -3.87
CA ILE A 47 3.04 -14.40 -3.30
C ILE A 47 3.41 -14.48 -1.82
N ALA A 48 2.48 -14.95 -1.01
CA ALA A 48 2.66 -15.20 0.41
C ALA A 48 1.96 -16.49 0.82
N ARG A 49 2.47 -17.16 1.85
CA ARG A 49 1.81 -18.30 2.49
C ARG A 49 1.35 -17.91 3.88
N ALA A 50 0.12 -18.25 4.23
CA ALA A 50 -0.44 -18.10 5.58
C ALA A 50 -1.11 -19.40 5.99
N GLY A 51 -0.47 -20.16 6.88
CA GLY A 51 -0.87 -21.54 7.15
C GLY A 51 -0.72 -22.40 5.89
N ASP A 52 -1.81 -23.04 5.47
CA ASP A 52 -1.86 -23.86 4.25
C ASP A 52 -2.35 -23.10 3.01
N GLU A 53 -2.80 -21.86 3.18
CA GLU A 53 -3.27 -21.02 2.10
C GLU A 53 -2.12 -20.23 1.47
N LEU A 54 -2.11 -20.19 0.14
CA LEU A 54 -1.27 -19.33 -0.68
C LEU A 54 -2.10 -18.15 -1.16
N PHE A 55 -1.50 -16.97 -1.12
CA PHE A 55 -2.09 -15.72 -1.63
C PHE A 55 -1.15 -15.13 -2.66
N MET A 56 -1.66 -14.81 -3.84
CA MET A 56 -0.97 -14.02 -4.85
C MET A 56 -1.67 -12.69 -5.05
N ALA A 57 -0.93 -11.64 -5.37
CA ALA A 57 -1.55 -10.38 -5.73
C ALA A 57 -0.76 -9.64 -6.79
N GLY A 58 -1.42 -8.71 -7.46
CA GLY A 58 -0.80 -7.95 -8.53
C GLY A 58 -1.59 -6.72 -8.94
N GLU A 59 -1.60 -6.45 -10.23
CA GLU A 59 -2.22 -5.23 -10.75
C GLU A 59 -3.74 -5.20 -10.55
N ARG A 60 -4.30 -3.99 -10.56
CA ARG A 60 -5.77 -3.77 -10.52
C ARG A 60 -6.47 -4.30 -9.27
N GLY A 61 -5.76 -4.36 -8.15
CA GLY A 61 -6.27 -4.88 -6.88
C GLY A 61 -6.52 -6.39 -6.88
N ILE A 62 -6.04 -7.14 -7.89
CA ILE A 62 -6.30 -8.58 -7.98
C ILE A 62 -5.53 -9.28 -6.86
N VAL A 63 -6.28 -9.99 -6.01
CA VAL A 63 -5.76 -10.93 -5.01
C VAL A 63 -6.36 -12.29 -5.29
N MET A 64 -5.52 -13.31 -5.44
CA MET A 64 -5.91 -14.69 -5.66
C MET A 64 -5.47 -15.55 -4.48
N ARG A 65 -6.21 -16.62 -4.20
CA ARG A 65 -5.91 -17.55 -3.13
C ARG A 65 -6.05 -19.01 -3.58
N SER A 66 -5.30 -19.90 -2.94
CA SER A 66 -5.32 -21.35 -3.17
C SER A 66 -4.91 -22.11 -1.91
N SER A 67 -5.50 -23.28 -1.68
CA SER A 67 -5.09 -24.21 -0.62
C SER A 67 -3.87 -25.07 -0.99
N GLY A 68 -3.21 -24.76 -2.12
CA GLY A 68 -2.05 -25.50 -2.63
C GLY A 68 -2.39 -26.67 -3.56
N ASP A 69 -3.66 -26.82 -3.93
CA ASP A 69 -4.17 -27.82 -4.88
C ASP A 69 -4.06 -27.38 -6.36
N GLY A 70 -3.53 -26.18 -6.60
CA GLY A 70 -3.40 -25.58 -7.93
C GLY A 70 -4.69 -24.92 -8.44
N GLN A 71 -5.79 -24.96 -7.67
CA GLN A 71 -7.00 -24.20 -7.95
C GLN A 71 -6.89 -22.81 -7.30
N TRP A 72 -7.21 -21.78 -8.08
CA TRP A 72 -7.15 -20.40 -7.63
C TRP A 72 -8.52 -19.77 -7.67
N SER A 73 -8.89 -19.09 -6.59
CA SER A 73 -10.06 -18.20 -6.52
C SER A 73 -9.60 -16.76 -6.29
N GLN A 74 -10.41 -15.80 -6.71
CA GLN A 74 -10.12 -14.38 -6.50
C GLN A 74 -10.86 -13.85 -5.27
N ASP A 75 -10.15 -13.16 -4.39
CA ASP A 75 -10.77 -12.37 -3.32
C ASP A 75 -11.22 -11.01 -3.86
N GLN A 76 -12.31 -10.48 -3.32
CA GLN A 76 -12.72 -9.11 -3.60
C GLN A 76 -11.94 -8.16 -2.70
N VAL A 77 -11.25 -7.20 -3.31
CA VAL A 77 -10.47 -6.18 -2.61
C VAL A 77 -11.16 -4.82 -2.77
N PRO A 78 -11.22 -3.98 -1.73
CA PRO A 78 -11.93 -2.70 -1.78
C PRO A 78 -11.20 -1.60 -2.57
N VAL A 79 -10.03 -1.90 -3.16
CA VAL A 79 -9.26 -0.98 -4.01
C VAL A 79 -8.89 -1.67 -5.33
N SER A 80 -8.60 -0.87 -6.35
CA SER A 80 -8.17 -1.32 -7.68
C SER A 80 -6.78 -0.81 -8.04
N THR A 81 -6.04 -0.28 -7.07
CA THR A 81 -4.60 -0.03 -7.20
C THR A 81 -3.81 -1.33 -7.23
N SER A 82 -2.62 -1.32 -7.84
CA SER A 82 -1.76 -2.52 -7.88
C SER A 82 -1.25 -2.88 -6.49
N ILE A 83 -1.34 -4.15 -6.11
CA ILE A 83 -0.81 -4.70 -4.86
C ILE A 83 0.64 -5.14 -5.09
N THR A 84 1.58 -4.46 -4.46
CA THR A 84 3.03 -4.66 -4.62
C THR A 84 3.56 -5.76 -3.69
N ARG A 85 2.91 -5.98 -2.55
CA ARG A 85 3.35 -6.97 -1.56
C ARG A 85 2.20 -7.52 -0.73
N ILE A 86 2.20 -8.82 -0.47
CA ILE A 86 1.46 -9.44 0.61
C ILE A 86 2.45 -10.02 1.62
N LYS A 87 2.18 -9.82 2.91
CA LYS A 87 2.97 -10.37 4.02
C LYS A 87 2.06 -10.96 5.09
N PRO A 88 2.33 -12.20 5.56
CA PRO A 88 1.72 -12.67 6.79
C PRO A 88 2.31 -11.90 7.97
N VAL A 89 1.43 -11.51 8.90
CA VAL A 89 1.73 -10.87 10.18
C VAL A 89 0.89 -11.53 11.28
N SER A 90 1.19 -11.28 12.55
CA SER A 90 0.42 -11.91 13.64
C SER A 90 -1.08 -11.57 13.63
N ASN A 91 -1.47 -10.44 13.04
CA ASN A 91 -2.86 -10.02 12.88
C ASN A 91 -3.53 -10.49 11.57
N GLY A 92 -2.90 -11.36 10.78
CA GLY A 92 -3.44 -11.88 9.52
C GLY A 92 -2.50 -11.66 8.33
N LEU A 93 -3.02 -11.15 7.21
CA LEU A 93 -2.22 -10.78 6.04
C LEU A 93 -2.34 -9.28 5.77
N LEU A 94 -1.20 -8.61 5.62
CA LEU A 94 -1.14 -7.26 5.11
C LEU A 94 -0.87 -7.28 3.61
N ALA A 95 -1.66 -6.53 2.86
CA ALA A 95 -1.38 -6.21 1.48
C ALA A 95 -0.99 -4.74 1.38
N LEU A 96 0.13 -4.48 0.72
CA LEU A 96 0.66 -3.15 0.43
C LEU A 96 0.45 -2.88 -1.05
N GLY A 97 0.04 -1.66 -1.39
CA GLY A 97 -0.21 -1.29 -2.77
C GLY A 97 0.49 -0.02 -3.22
N HIS A 98 0.29 0.25 -4.50
CA HIS A 98 0.46 1.58 -5.06
C HIS A 98 -0.45 2.58 -4.34
N SER A 99 -0.10 3.87 -4.47
CA SER A 99 -0.89 4.96 -3.89
C SER A 99 -1.05 4.84 -2.37
N GLY A 100 0.01 4.45 -1.67
CA GLY A 100 0.04 4.47 -0.20
C GLY A 100 -0.88 3.47 0.51
N THR A 101 -1.47 2.51 -0.21
CA THR A 101 -2.51 1.64 0.37
C THR A 101 -1.96 0.53 1.26
N VAL A 102 -2.57 0.37 2.43
CA VAL A 102 -2.39 -0.79 3.32
C VAL A 102 -3.74 -1.44 3.60
N LEU A 103 -3.85 -2.72 3.28
CA LEU A 103 -5.04 -3.53 3.50
C LEU A 103 -4.74 -4.65 4.48
N LEU A 104 -5.76 -5.11 5.22
CA LEU A 104 -5.70 -6.23 6.13
C LEU A 104 -6.76 -7.28 5.79
N LEU A 105 -6.32 -8.53 5.68
CA LEU A 105 -7.15 -9.71 5.83
C LEU A 105 -6.88 -10.31 7.20
N ALA A 106 -7.82 -10.21 8.13
CA ALA A 106 -7.58 -10.55 9.55
C ALA A 106 -7.40 -12.06 9.80
N ASP A 107 -8.01 -12.89 8.97
CA ASP A 107 -7.94 -14.35 9.05
C ASP A 107 -7.85 -14.92 7.64
N ALA A 108 -6.87 -15.80 7.42
CA ALA A 108 -6.67 -16.44 6.13
C ALA A 108 -7.91 -17.22 5.66
N SER A 109 -8.77 -17.72 6.55
CA SER A 109 -10.02 -18.41 6.17
C SER A 109 -11.12 -17.47 5.63
N GLN A 110 -10.96 -16.16 5.81
CA GLN A 110 -11.90 -15.15 5.31
C GLN A 110 -11.45 -14.62 3.95
N SER A 111 -12.33 -13.85 3.28
CA SER A 111 -12.06 -13.20 1.98
C SER A 111 -12.37 -11.69 2.00
N GLN A 112 -12.58 -11.12 3.20
CA GLN A 112 -12.96 -9.71 3.37
C GLN A 112 -11.72 -8.89 3.72
N TRP A 113 -11.23 -8.13 2.75
CA TRP A 113 -10.12 -7.20 2.91
C TRP A 113 -10.61 -5.84 3.42
N ARG A 114 -9.94 -5.29 4.43
CA ARG A 114 -10.22 -3.96 4.99
C ARG A 114 -9.09 -2.98 4.67
N ILE A 115 -9.42 -1.77 4.24
CA ILE A 115 -8.46 -0.66 4.14
C ILE A 115 -8.08 -0.21 5.56
N LEU A 116 -6.78 -0.18 5.84
CA LEU A 116 -6.21 0.42 7.05
C LEU A 116 -5.60 1.80 6.76
N ILE A 117 -4.93 1.94 5.62
CA ILE A 117 -4.38 3.21 5.18
C ILE A 117 -4.76 3.35 3.72
N ASN A 118 -5.39 4.47 3.40
CA ASN A 118 -5.43 5.02 2.06
C ASN A 118 -4.24 5.98 1.90
N GLY A 119 -3.67 6.11 0.71
CA GLY A 119 -2.57 7.06 0.48
C GLY A 119 -2.94 8.51 0.77
N GLU A 120 -4.24 8.84 0.74
CA GLU A 120 -4.77 10.14 1.14
C GLU A 120 -4.59 10.43 2.64
N ASP A 121 -4.46 9.39 3.47
CA ASP A 121 -4.24 9.53 4.93
C ASP A 121 -2.78 9.92 5.26
N ILE A 122 -1.85 9.76 4.32
CA ILE A 122 -0.42 9.93 4.58
C ILE A 122 -0.06 11.36 5.06
N PRO A 123 -0.51 12.46 4.43
CA PRO A 123 -0.29 13.81 4.95
C PRO A 123 -0.71 13.97 6.41
N ASP A 124 -1.86 13.41 6.79
CA ASP A 124 -2.38 13.52 8.15
C ASP A 124 -1.52 12.72 9.14
N ILE A 125 -1.00 11.56 8.74
CA ILE A 125 -0.04 10.79 9.55
C ILE A 125 1.24 11.60 9.81
N TYR A 126 1.74 12.31 8.79
CA TYR A 126 2.89 13.21 8.95
C TYR A 126 2.56 14.38 9.88
N GLN A 127 1.40 15.04 9.68
CA GLN A 127 0.99 16.18 10.49
C GLN A 127 0.81 15.78 11.96
N GLN A 128 0.15 14.65 12.22
CA GLN A 128 -0.02 14.10 13.55
C GLN A 128 1.35 13.86 14.24
N TYR A 129 2.34 13.37 13.49
CA TYR A 129 3.69 13.20 14.03
C TYR A 129 4.35 14.55 14.36
N ILE A 130 4.25 15.55 13.48
CA ILE A 130 4.80 16.90 13.71
C ILE A 130 4.19 17.52 14.98
N ASP A 131 2.90 17.35 15.19
CA ASP A 131 2.18 17.94 16.32
C ASP A 131 2.54 17.28 17.67
N GLN A 132 2.99 16.02 17.65
CA GLN A 132 3.27 15.22 18.85
C GLN A 132 4.76 15.14 19.20
N ALA A 133 5.65 15.34 18.21
CA ALA A 133 7.09 15.18 18.40
C ALA A 133 7.77 16.49 18.83
N GLU A 134 8.75 16.38 19.71
CA GLU A 134 9.70 17.46 19.98
C GLU A 134 10.72 17.54 18.85
N LEU A 135 10.53 18.48 17.93
CA LEU A 135 11.34 18.65 16.71
C LEU A 135 12.12 19.96 16.76
N SER A 136 13.34 19.96 16.24
CA SER A 136 14.03 21.21 15.92
C SER A 136 13.38 21.93 14.75
N ASP A 137 13.51 23.26 14.66
CA ASP A 137 12.92 24.04 13.56
C ASP A 137 13.28 23.51 12.16
N PRO A 138 14.55 23.11 11.87
CA PRO A 138 14.89 22.56 10.57
C PRO A 138 14.20 21.22 10.27
N GLU A 139 14.01 20.37 11.28
CA GLU A 139 13.34 19.07 11.12
C GLU A 139 11.84 19.25 10.88
N LYS A 140 11.20 20.12 11.68
CA LYS A 140 9.79 20.47 11.51
C LYS A 140 9.55 21.02 10.10
N LEU A 141 10.37 21.97 9.65
CA LEU A 141 10.26 22.53 8.31
C LEU A 141 10.43 21.49 7.20
N MET A 142 11.31 20.49 7.40
CA MET A 142 11.50 19.41 6.42
C MET A 142 10.25 18.53 6.34
N LEU A 143 9.65 18.17 7.48
CA LEU A 143 8.43 17.37 7.50
C LEU A 143 7.22 18.12 6.97
N GLU A 144 7.07 19.42 7.26
CA GLU A 144 6.02 20.27 6.70
C GLU A 144 6.10 20.35 5.16
N ARG A 145 7.31 20.31 4.58
CA ARG A 145 7.49 20.22 3.13
C ARG A 145 7.04 18.86 2.57
N GLU A 146 7.27 17.78 3.30
CA GLU A 146 6.77 16.46 2.91
C GLU A 146 5.24 16.42 2.95
N VAL A 147 4.61 16.98 3.98
CA VAL A 147 3.14 17.16 4.04
C VAL A 147 2.66 17.90 2.80
N ALA A 148 3.23 19.08 2.50
CA ALA A 148 2.83 19.87 1.34
C ALA A 148 3.05 19.11 0.01
N SER A 149 4.15 18.37 -0.11
CA SER A 149 4.44 17.55 -1.30
C SER A 149 3.42 16.44 -1.47
N HIS A 150 3.08 15.73 -0.41
CA HIS A 150 2.07 14.67 -0.43
C HIS A 150 0.67 15.23 -0.76
N THR A 151 0.28 16.37 -0.18
CA THR A 151 -0.99 17.03 -0.51
C THR A 151 -1.04 17.48 -1.97
N GLN A 152 0.07 17.99 -2.53
CA GLN A 152 0.12 18.46 -3.91
C GLN A 152 0.13 17.31 -4.93
N GLN A 153 0.89 16.25 -4.66
CA GLN A 153 1.03 15.11 -5.57
C GLN A 153 -0.14 14.14 -5.47
N GLY A 154 -0.84 14.14 -4.34
CA GLY A 154 -1.85 13.15 -4.01
C GLY A 154 -1.24 11.78 -3.69
N PRO A 155 -2.08 10.74 -3.58
CA PRO A 155 -1.65 9.39 -3.24
C PRO A 155 -0.94 8.73 -4.43
N ASP A 156 0.35 9.03 -4.60
CA ASP A 156 1.18 8.56 -5.72
C ASP A 156 2.27 7.56 -5.29
N LYS A 157 2.73 7.63 -4.03
CA LYS A 157 3.89 6.86 -3.55
C LYS A 157 3.49 5.41 -3.27
N PRO A 158 4.10 4.42 -3.95
CA PRO A 158 3.87 3.02 -3.62
C PRO A 158 4.52 2.63 -2.30
N LEU A 159 3.88 1.72 -1.59
CA LEU A 159 4.48 0.93 -0.52
C LEU A 159 5.06 -0.35 -1.14
N PHE A 160 6.21 -0.82 -0.67
CA PHE A 160 6.94 -1.93 -1.30
C PHE A 160 7.18 -3.11 -0.37
N ASP A 161 7.37 -2.86 0.93
CA ASP A 161 7.66 -3.94 1.85
C ASP A 161 7.25 -3.60 3.29
N ALA A 162 7.08 -4.65 4.09
CA ALA A 162 6.77 -4.52 5.50
C ALA A 162 7.48 -5.60 6.31
N ILE A 163 7.76 -5.28 7.57
CA ILE A 163 8.37 -6.17 8.54
C ILE A 163 7.68 -6.03 9.89
N GLU A 164 7.15 -7.14 10.38
CA GLU A 164 6.63 -7.21 11.74
C GLU A 164 7.79 -7.34 12.73
N VAL A 165 8.04 -6.26 13.47
CA VAL A 165 9.18 -6.15 14.41
C VAL A 165 8.87 -6.69 15.80
N ALA A 166 7.59 -6.72 16.16
CA ALA A 166 7.02 -7.38 17.33
C ALA A 166 5.57 -7.79 17.01
N PRO A 167 4.95 -8.72 17.74
CA PRO A 167 3.55 -9.08 17.51
C PRO A 167 2.64 -7.85 17.49
N GLY A 168 1.98 -7.61 16.36
CA GLY A 168 1.12 -6.47 16.14
C GLY A 168 1.84 -5.14 15.93
N ARG A 169 3.17 -5.11 15.84
CA ARG A 169 3.93 -3.90 15.47
C ARG A 169 4.64 -4.13 14.15
N VAL A 170 4.19 -3.42 13.12
CA VAL A 170 4.64 -3.58 11.75
C VAL A 170 5.23 -2.27 11.25
N HIS A 171 6.44 -2.33 10.71
CA HIS A 171 7.02 -1.23 9.96
C HIS A 171 6.76 -1.44 8.47
N VAL A 172 6.28 -0.40 7.81
CA VAL A 172 5.89 -0.40 6.40
C VAL A 172 6.72 0.63 5.66
N PHE A 173 7.19 0.30 4.46
CA PHE A 173 8.14 1.12 3.71
C PHE A 173 7.70 1.32 2.27
N GLY A 174 7.93 2.51 1.75
CA GLY A 174 7.57 2.91 0.40
C GLY A 174 8.64 3.73 -0.30
N ALA A 175 8.25 4.28 -1.45
CA ALA A 175 9.10 5.14 -2.25
C ALA A 175 9.50 6.43 -1.51
N TYR A 176 10.62 7.03 -1.92
CA TYR A 176 11.08 8.35 -1.48
C TYR A 176 11.27 8.50 0.04
N GLY A 177 11.56 7.41 0.74
CA GLY A 177 11.82 7.45 2.19
C GLY A 177 10.57 7.34 3.06
N LEU A 178 9.38 7.16 2.47
CA LEU A 178 8.16 6.91 3.21
C LEU A 178 8.32 5.67 4.09
N ALA A 179 8.19 5.84 5.39
CA ALA A 179 8.27 4.79 6.38
C ALA A 179 7.23 5.03 7.46
N LEU A 180 6.40 4.03 7.73
CA LEU A 180 5.30 4.11 8.68
C LEU A 180 5.45 3.01 9.73
N GLU A 181 5.10 3.31 10.97
CA GLU A 181 4.88 2.32 12.01
C GLU A 181 3.37 2.10 12.17
N MET A 182 2.95 0.85 12.18
CA MET A 182 1.59 0.44 12.48
C MET A 182 1.58 -0.42 13.73
N THR A 183 0.72 -0.09 14.69
CA THR A 183 0.53 -0.88 15.91
C THR A 183 -0.91 -1.36 16.00
N PHE A 184 -1.12 -2.66 16.08
CA PHE A 184 -2.40 -3.33 16.20
C PHE A 184 -2.71 -3.66 17.66
N SER A 185 -3.95 -3.37 18.08
CA SER A 185 -4.48 -3.73 19.39
C SER A 185 -5.84 -4.41 19.23
N GLY A 186 -5.82 -5.73 19.09
CA GLY A 186 -7.01 -6.49 18.72
C GLY A 186 -7.51 -6.12 17.32
N ARG A 187 -8.68 -5.48 17.24
CA ARG A 187 -9.32 -5.07 15.96
C ARG A 187 -8.98 -3.63 15.54
N THR A 188 -8.43 -2.83 16.45
CA THR A 188 -8.03 -1.45 16.19
C THR A 188 -6.55 -1.38 15.82
N TYR A 189 -6.16 -0.28 15.20
CA TYR A 189 -4.78 0.01 14.86
C TYR A 189 -4.50 1.51 15.01
N THR A 190 -3.23 1.84 15.17
CA THR A 190 -2.71 3.20 15.03
C THR A 190 -1.60 3.19 13.99
N SER A 191 -1.41 4.34 13.33
CA SER A 191 -0.31 4.57 12.39
C SER A 191 0.42 5.86 12.77
N SER A 192 1.74 5.86 12.63
CA SER A 192 2.58 7.03 12.82
C SER A 192 3.75 7.02 11.83
N LEU A 193 4.37 8.17 11.63
CA LEU A 193 5.61 8.25 10.86
C LEU A 193 6.72 7.47 11.59
N LEU A 194 7.38 6.56 10.88
CA LEU A 194 8.58 5.89 11.37
C LEU A 194 9.80 6.70 10.96
N ARG A 195 10.43 7.39 11.92
CA ARG A 195 11.69 8.07 11.65
C ARG A 195 12.84 7.07 11.55
N ILE A 196 13.44 7.04 10.37
CA ILE A 196 14.74 6.43 10.14
C ILE A 196 15.73 7.59 9.98
N ASP A 197 16.69 7.69 10.88
CA ASP A 197 17.78 8.67 10.75
C ASP A 197 18.73 8.23 9.62
N LEU A 198 18.32 8.51 8.39
CA LEU A 198 19.11 8.33 7.19
C LEU A 198 19.85 9.64 6.94
N LYS A 199 21.04 9.78 7.51
CA LYS A 199 21.92 10.90 7.20
C LYS A 199 22.21 10.90 5.70
N ARG A 200 21.53 11.80 4.98
CA ARG A 200 21.68 12.14 3.55
C ARG A 200 21.21 11.05 2.59
N THR A 201 20.00 11.21 2.04
CA THR A 201 19.67 11.25 0.59
C THR A 201 18.17 11.05 0.37
N ASN A 202 17.57 11.82 -0.53
CA ASN A 202 16.14 11.75 -0.91
C ASN A 202 15.78 10.53 -1.79
N THR A 203 16.67 9.54 -1.87
CA THR A 203 16.49 8.32 -2.66
C THR A 203 16.67 7.13 -1.74
N CYS A 204 15.56 6.61 -1.21
CA CYS A 204 15.59 5.47 -0.31
C CYS A 204 15.11 4.23 -1.05
N THR A 205 16.04 3.36 -1.42
CA THR A 205 15.68 1.98 -1.77
C THR A 205 15.76 1.14 -0.51
N PHE A 206 14.58 0.82 0.01
CA PHE A 206 14.42 -0.11 1.10
C PHE A 206 14.32 -1.54 0.55
N THR A 207 14.87 -2.50 1.29
CA THR A 207 14.72 -3.92 0.96
C THR A 207 14.63 -4.73 2.24
N VAL A 208 13.59 -5.54 2.40
CA VAL A 208 13.56 -6.54 3.46
C VAL A 208 14.19 -7.83 2.92
N ARG A 209 15.28 -8.26 3.56
CA ARG A 209 15.90 -9.55 3.27
C ARG A 209 15.45 -10.57 4.30
N HIS A 210 14.97 -11.70 3.80
CA HIS A 210 14.59 -12.85 4.60
C HIS A 210 15.69 -13.90 4.54
N THR A 211 16.13 -14.36 5.70
CA THR A 211 16.96 -15.55 5.88
C THR A 211 16.18 -16.57 6.70
N MET A 212 16.70 -17.78 6.90
CA MET A 212 16.05 -18.77 7.77
C MET A 212 15.95 -18.29 9.22
N GLU A 213 16.92 -17.52 9.69
CA GLU A 213 17.04 -17.10 11.10
C GLU A 213 16.53 -15.68 11.37
N THR A 214 16.60 -14.81 10.36
CA THR A 214 16.33 -13.37 10.54
C THR A 214 15.65 -12.74 9.35
N ARG A 215 14.92 -11.66 9.63
CA ARG A 215 14.44 -10.68 8.66
C ARG A 215 15.20 -9.39 8.93
N SER A 216 15.89 -8.89 7.94
CA SER A 216 16.68 -7.66 8.06
C SER A 216 16.14 -6.61 7.12
N MET A 217 16.02 -5.40 7.64
CA MET A 217 15.69 -4.23 6.85
C MET A 217 16.98 -3.58 6.37
N TRP A 218 17.09 -3.40 5.06
CA TRP A 218 18.25 -2.80 4.42
C TRP A 218 17.89 -1.47 3.80
N TRP A 219 18.83 -0.53 3.89
CA TRP A 219 18.88 0.69 3.11
C TRP A 219 20.20 0.70 2.36
N GLU A 220 20.13 0.68 1.03
CA GLU A 220 21.29 0.47 0.16
C GLU A 220 22.13 -0.76 0.60
N SER A 221 23.36 -0.51 1.05
CA SER A 221 24.30 -1.53 1.53
C SER A 221 24.36 -1.64 3.06
N ARG A 222 23.46 -0.98 3.79
CA ARG A 222 23.43 -0.97 5.26
C ARG A 222 22.21 -1.68 5.81
N VAL A 223 22.40 -2.42 6.90
CA VAL A 223 21.30 -2.97 7.69
C VAL A 223 20.82 -1.87 8.64
N LEU A 224 19.54 -1.50 8.56
CA LEU A 224 18.91 -0.60 9.52
C LEU A 224 18.62 -1.33 10.82
N TYR A 225 17.98 -2.50 10.72
CA TYR A 225 17.75 -3.38 11.88
C TYR A 225 17.43 -4.80 11.41
N THR A 226 17.60 -5.74 12.34
CA THR A 226 17.36 -7.18 12.13
C THR A 226 16.42 -7.70 13.21
N VAL A 227 15.40 -8.45 12.80
CA VAL A 227 14.47 -9.15 13.68
C VAL A 227 14.54 -10.65 13.45
N PRO A 228 14.37 -11.50 14.47
CA PRO A 228 14.30 -12.95 14.28
C PRO A 228 13.11 -13.36 13.40
N THR A 229 13.23 -14.47 12.68
CA THR A 229 12.11 -15.10 11.95
C THR A 229 11.14 -15.86 12.85
N MET A 230 11.58 -16.27 14.05
CA MET A 230 10.78 -17.00 15.04
C MET A 230 10.73 -16.24 16.38
N PRO A 231 9.63 -16.36 17.15
CA PRO A 231 9.57 -15.80 18.50
C PRO A 231 10.68 -16.39 19.37
N ALA A 232 11.25 -15.57 20.26
CA ALA A 232 12.40 -15.93 21.10
C ALA A 232 12.16 -17.19 21.97
N SER A 233 10.91 -17.54 22.25
CA SER A 233 10.51 -18.76 22.95
C SER A 233 10.84 -20.06 22.21
N ALA A 234 10.99 -20.01 20.88
CA ALA A 234 11.44 -21.14 20.06
C ALA A 234 12.97 -21.20 19.90
N MET A 235 13.70 -20.15 20.32
CA MET A 235 15.16 -20.09 20.27
C MET A 235 15.76 -20.63 21.58
N SER A 236 15.72 -21.96 21.73
CA SER A 236 16.56 -22.64 22.72
C SER A 236 18.05 -22.39 22.39
N GLY A 237 18.73 -21.59 23.21
CA GLY A 237 20.20 -21.60 23.31
C GLY A 237 20.99 -20.48 22.64
N ARG A 238 20.39 -19.49 21.97
CA ARG A 238 21.15 -18.30 21.48
C ARG A 238 20.44 -17.01 21.85
N LYS A 239 21.13 -16.17 22.65
CA LYS A 239 20.66 -14.84 23.04
C LYS A 239 20.33 -14.01 21.79
N ALA A 240 19.06 -13.66 21.62
CA ALA A 240 18.63 -12.68 20.63
C ALA A 240 19.31 -11.33 20.96
N ARG A 241 20.19 -10.86 20.06
CA ARG A 241 20.79 -9.53 20.16
C ARG A 241 20.02 -8.63 19.20
N ILE A 242 19.04 -7.90 19.73
CA ILE A 242 18.46 -6.74 19.04
C ILE A 242 19.55 -5.68 19.07
N GLN A 243 20.28 -5.53 17.97
CA GLN A 243 21.26 -4.45 17.82
C GLN A 243 20.64 -3.41 16.89
N ALA A 244 19.87 -2.49 17.47
CA ALA A 244 19.69 -1.19 16.84
C ALA A 244 21.07 -0.54 16.82
N LEU A 245 21.63 -0.28 15.64
CA LEU A 245 22.81 0.57 15.55
C LEU A 245 22.33 1.98 15.87
N SER A 246 22.48 2.38 17.13
CA SER A 246 22.43 3.78 17.52
C SER A 246 23.44 4.56 16.69
N SER A 247 22.93 5.56 15.97
CA SER A 247 23.59 6.76 15.46
C SER A 247 25.13 6.77 15.40
N VAL A 248 25.64 6.98 14.17
CA VAL A 248 26.90 7.72 13.96
C VAL A 248 26.59 8.98 13.19
#